data_AF-A0A2W0BDN7-F1
#
_entry.id   AF-A0A2W0BDN7-F1
#
_cell.length_a   1.000
_cell.length_b   1.000
_cell.length_c   1.000
_cell.angle_alpha   90.00
_cell.angle_beta   90.00
_cell.angle_gamma   90.00
#
_symmetry.space_group_name_H-M   'P 1'
#
loop_
_entity.id
_entity.type
_entity.pdbx_description
1 polymer ?
#
loop_
_entity_poly.entity_id
_entity_poly.type
_entity_poly.pdbx_seq_one_letter_code
_entity_poly.pdbx_strand_id
1 'polypeptide(L)'
;FSLSGGSSSNYGLVFAPLKPIEERRAKGHAVSDIVARVSPKLFGIPGAIVVAFEPPAINGIGSFGGFQFELQDLGRNTLQDVDNVAHQIVAGSRQRHDLIGLFTSFTANDPQRLVQIDRQKAKAIGVPISQITQALGVYMGSEYVNDF
;
A
#
# COMPACT_ATOMS: atom_id res chain seq x y z
N PHE A 1 -11.79 2.11 9.26
CA PHE A 1 -11.11 2.94 8.25
C PHE A 1 -9.62 2.91 8.57
N SER A 2 -8.80 2.33 7.69
CA SER A 2 -7.34 2.26 7.93
C SER A 2 -6.66 3.32 7.08
N LEU A 3 -5.88 4.20 7.71
CA LEU A 3 -4.98 5.13 7.01
C LEU A 3 -3.82 4.39 6.30
N SER A 4 -3.65 3.09 6.57
CA SER A 4 -2.56 2.27 6.06
C SER A 4 -2.93 1.24 4.99
N GLY A 5 -4.19 1.23 4.53
CA GLY A 5 -4.66 0.20 3.59
C GLY A 5 -4.69 -1.23 4.17
N GLY A 6 -4.35 -1.41 5.45
CA GLY A 6 -4.32 -2.71 6.14
C GLY A 6 -3.08 -2.90 7.02
N SER A 7 -2.88 -4.13 7.51
CA SER A 7 -1.67 -4.57 8.21
C SER A 7 -0.76 -5.33 7.24
N SER A 8 -0.09 -4.60 6.35
CA SER A 8 0.94 -5.18 5.48
C SER A 8 2.32 -4.82 6.00
N SER A 9 3.28 -5.74 5.91
CA SER A 9 4.67 -5.52 6.35
C SER A 9 5.42 -4.50 5.50
N ASN A 10 4.93 -4.19 4.30
CA ASN A 10 5.50 -3.21 3.37
C ASN A 10 4.90 -1.81 3.48
N TYR A 11 4.09 -1.52 4.50
CA TYR A 11 3.46 -0.22 4.71
C TYR A 11 3.86 0.39 6.06
N GLY A 12 4.04 1.71 6.11
CA GLY A 12 4.30 2.46 7.34
C GLY A 12 3.56 3.79 7.38
N LEU A 13 3.19 4.23 8.59
CA LEU A 13 2.62 5.55 8.85
C LEU A 13 3.44 6.26 9.92
N VAL A 14 3.79 7.52 9.67
CA VAL A 14 4.54 8.35 10.61
C VAL A 14 3.73 9.61 10.92
N PHE A 15 3.50 9.86 12.21
CA PHE A 15 2.94 11.12 12.68
C PHE A 15 4.08 12.07 13.05
N ALA A 16 4.15 13.22 12.35
CA ALA A 16 5.16 14.25 12.58
C ALA A 16 4.52 15.48 13.24
N PRO A 17 4.39 15.53 14.58
CA PRO A 17 3.86 16.70 15.27
C PRO A 17 4.78 17.90 15.04
N LEU A 18 4.19 19.03 14.66
CA LEU A 18 4.91 20.29 14.49
C LEU A 18 4.96 21.07 15.80
N LYS A 19 5.91 22.01 15.89
CA LYS A 19 5.97 22.97 17.00
C LYS A 19 4.66 23.77 17.12
N PRO A 20 4.36 24.35 18.30
CA PRO A 20 3.22 25.24 18.49
C PRO A 20 3.19 26.36 17.45
N ILE A 21 1.99 26.79 17.01
CA ILE A 21 1.83 27.76 15.92
C ILE A 21 2.48 29.12 16.25
N GLU A 22 2.53 29.47 17.53
CA GLU A 22 3.15 30.66 18.09
C GLU A 22 4.64 30.76 17.73
N GLU A 23 5.33 29.61 17.70
CA GLU A 23 6.75 29.50 17.34
C GLU A 23 6.99 29.41 15.83
N ARG A 24 5.91 29.36 15.02
CA ARG A 24 5.95 29.09 13.58
C ARG A 24 5.31 30.19 12.73
N ARG A 25 5.17 31.41 13.26
CA ARG A 25 4.50 32.52 12.56
C ARG A 25 5.32 33.15 11.43
N ALA A 26 6.61 32.81 11.31
CA ALA A 26 7.45 33.29 10.22
C ALA A 26 7.02 32.71 8.86
N LYS A 27 7.27 33.45 7.78
CA LYS A 27 7.01 32.98 6.40
C LYS A 27 7.78 31.69 6.13
N GLY A 28 7.16 30.74 5.42
CA GLY A 28 7.78 29.46 5.10
C GLY A 28 7.65 28.39 6.19
N HIS A 29 6.87 28.64 7.25
CA HIS A 29 6.62 27.67 8.33
C HIS A 29 5.16 27.19 8.38
N ALA A 30 4.34 27.52 7.36
CA ALA A 30 3.04 26.88 7.18
C ALA A 30 3.24 25.39 6.92
N VAL A 31 2.23 24.58 7.25
CA VAL A 31 2.29 23.12 7.03
C VAL A 31 2.54 22.83 5.55
N SER A 32 1.87 23.58 4.66
CA SER A 32 2.02 23.46 3.21
C SER A 32 3.44 23.76 2.74
N ASP A 33 4.10 24.78 3.31
CA ASP A 33 5.50 25.10 3.02
C ASP A 33 6.46 24.01 3.50
N ILE A 34 6.13 23.34 4.60
CA ILE A 34 6.91 22.22 5.13
C ILE A 34 6.75 21.01 4.20
N VAL A 35 5.52 20.65 3.84
CA VAL A 35 5.20 19.56 2.90
C VAL A 35 5.89 19.80 1.58
N ALA A 36 5.73 20.97 0.95
CA ALA A 36 6.35 21.31 -0.34
C ALA A 36 7.87 21.16 -0.33
N ARG A 37 8.52 21.46 0.81
CA ARG A 37 9.97 21.35 0.97
C ARG A 37 10.47 19.92 1.22
N VAL A 38 9.68 19.06 1.86
CA VAL A 38 10.08 17.67 2.13
C VAL A 38 9.67 16.72 1.02
N SER A 39 8.57 16.96 0.31
CA SER A 39 8.04 16.07 -0.72
C SER A 39 9.08 15.67 -1.77
N PRO A 40 9.87 16.58 -2.37
CA PRO A 40 10.88 16.17 -3.35
C PRO A 40 11.95 15.23 -2.77
N LYS A 41 12.29 15.39 -1.48
CA LYS A 41 13.26 14.53 -0.80
C LYS A 41 12.68 13.15 -0.52
N LEU A 42 11.41 13.08 -0.13
CA LEU A 42 10.70 11.83 0.14
C LEU A 42 10.46 11.03 -1.15
N PHE A 43 10.11 11.70 -2.25
CA PHE A 43 10.00 11.05 -3.57
C PHE A 43 11.32 10.49 -4.09
N GLY A 44 12.46 10.96 -3.58
CA GLY A 44 13.78 10.45 -3.95
C GLY A 44 14.21 9.19 -3.21
N ILE A 45 13.40 8.66 -2.28
CA ILE A 45 13.76 7.47 -1.50
C ILE A 45 13.68 6.22 -2.39
N PRO A 46 14.78 5.49 -2.63
CA PRO A 46 14.75 4.29 -3.46
C PRO A 46 14.05 3.15 -2.73
N GLY A 47 13.21 2.40 -3.46
CA GLY A 47 12.52 1.21 -2.94
C GLY A 47 11.27 1.50 -2.10
N ALA A 48 10.86 2.76 -1.94
CA ALA A 48 9.62 3.12 -1.23
C ALA A 48 8.95 4.34 -1.86
N ILE A 49 7.61 4.33 -1.92
CA ILE A 49 6.84 5.53 -2.21
C ILE A 49 6.53 6.19 -0.87
N VAL A 50 7.17 7.34 -0.61
CA VAL A 50 6.97 8.10 0.63
C VAL A 50 6.33 9.44 0.30
N VAL A 51 5.13 9.66 0.83
CA VAL A 51 4.33 10.86 0.54
C VAL A 51 3.97 11.56 1.84
N ALA A 52 4.18 12.87 1.89
CA ALA A 52 3.74 13.73 2.99
C ALA A 52 2.47 14.49 2.59
N PHE A 53 1.50 14.55 3.47
CA PHE A 53 0.24 15.23 3.26
C PHE A 53 -0.26 15.83 4.58
N GLU A 54 -1.11 16.84 4.46
CA GLU A 54 -1.76 17.47 5.60
C GLU A 54 -2.97 16.63 6.04
N PRO A 55 -3.26 16.55 7.35
CA PRO A 55 -4.52 15.96 7.79
C PRO A 55 -5.71 16.74 7.21
N PRO A 56 -6.84 16.07 6.93
CA PRO A 56 -8.03 16.72 6.39
C PRO A 56 -8.58 17.76 7.37
N ALA A 57 -9.19 18.83 6.85
CA ALA A 57 -9.81 19.88 7.67
C ALA A 57 -10.97 19.35 8.55
N ILE A 58 -11.65 18.30 8.08
CA ILE A 58 -12.70 17.59 8.82
C ILE A 58 -12.31 16.12 8.91
N ASN A 59 -12.05 15.66 10.13
CA ASN A 59 -11.80 14.24 10.39
C ASN A 59 -13.04 13.42 10.03
N GLY A 60 -12.87 12.40 9.17
CA GLY A 60 -13.93 11.45 8.81
C GLY A 60 -14.50 11.54 7.38
N ILE A 61 -14.08 12.52 6.57
CA ILE A 61 -14.52 12.67 5.17
C ILE A 61 -13.53 12.06 4.15
N GLY A 62 -12.31 11.75 4.59
CA GLY A 62 -11.29 11.10 3.77
C GLY A 62 -9.93 11.17 4.46
N SER A 63 -9.01 10.28 4.08
CA SER A 63 -7.66 10.23 4.66
C SER A 63 -6.71 11.25 4.03
N PHE A 64 -7.04 11.72 2.83
CA PHE A 64 -6.27 12.65 2.01
C PHE A 64 -7.21 13.70 1.43
N GLY A 65 -6.77 14.94 1.28
CA GLY A 65 -7.48 15.94 0.49
C GLY A 65 -7.36 15.64 -1.02
N GLY A 66 -8.36 16.03 -1.82
CA GLY A 66 -8.38 15.81 -3.27
C GLY A 66 -9.52 14.89 -3.71
N PHE A 67 -9.22 13.96 -4.61
CA PHE A 67 -10.17 12.95 -5.11
C PHE A 67 -9.58 11.55 -5.03
N GLN A 68 -10.45 10.55 -5.02
CA GLN A 68 -10.10 9.14 -5.16
C GLN A 68 -10.64 8.64 -6.51
N PHE A 69 -9.84 7.83 -7.20
CA PHE A 69 -10.21 7.22 -8.47
C PHE A 69 -10.00 5.71 -8.39
N GLU A 70 -11.03 4.96 -8.76
CA GLU A 70 -11.00 3.50 -8.79
C GLU A 70 -10.87 3.02 -10.24
N LEU A 71 -9.76 2.36 -10.56
CA LEU A 71 -9.57 1.71 -11.86
C LEU A 71 -10.17 0.30 -11.80
N GLN A 72 -11.19 0.05 -12.62
CA GLN A 72 -11.84 -1.25 -12.70
C GLN A 72 -11.58 -1.91 -14.05
N ASP A 73 -11.12 -3.16 -14.02
CA ASP A 73 -11.14 -4.04 -15.19
C ASP A 73 -12.48 -4.79 -15.27
N LEU A 74 -13.17 -4.67 -16.42
CA LEU A 74 -14.41 -5.39 -16.73
C LEU A 74 -14.19 -6.55 -17.72
N GLY A 75 -12.94 -6.75 -18.16
CA GLY A 75 -12.52 -7.79 -19.09
C GLY A 75 -12.00 -9.04 -18.39
N ARG A 76 -11.19 -9.80 -19.14
CA ARG A 76 -10.44 -10.96 -18.64
C ARG A 76 -8.94 -10.67 -18.68
N ASN A 77 -8.52 -9.47 -18.27
CA ASN A 77 -7.11 -9.12 -18.23
C ASN A 77 -6.46 -9.67 -16.95
N THR A 78 -5.14 -9.67 -16.94
CA THR A 78 -4.37 -10.09 -15.77
C THR A 78 -4.24 -8.94 -14.76
N LEU A 79 -3.91 -9.27 -13.52
CA LEU A 79 -3.57 -8.23 -12.52
C LEU A 79 -2.39 -7.37 -12.98
N GLN A 80 -1.46 -7.95 -13.75
CA GLN A 80 -0.32 -7.21 -14.32
C GLN A 80 -0.76 -6.18 -15.37
N ASP A 81 -1.82 -6.46 -16.12
CA ASP A 81 -2.38 -5.49 -17.07
C ASP A 81 -3.00 -4.30 -16.35
N VAL A 82 -3.75 -4.56 -15.27
CA VAL A 82 -4.32 -3.51 -14.40
C VAL A 82 -3.20 -2.66 -13.78
N ASP A 83 -2.13 -3.30 -13.31
CA ASP A 83 -0.95 -2.64 -12.74
C ASP A 83 -0.29 -1.70 -13.74
N ASN A 84 -0.06 -2.20 -14.96
CA ASN A 84 0.51 -1.41 -16.05
C ASN A 84 -0.36 -0.20 -16.40
N VAL A 85 -1.68 -0.39 -16.54
CA VAL A 85 -2.62 0.69 -16.89
C VAL A 85 -2.69 1.73 -15.76
N ALA A 86 -2.76 1.31 -14.50
CA ALA A 86 -2.76 2.22 -13.36
C ALA A 86 -1.51 3.12 -13.35
N HIS A 87 -0.34 2.54 -13.56
CA HIS A 87 0.92 3.28 -13.65
C HIS A 87 1.00 4.19 -14.88
N GLN A 88 0.42 3.80 -16.02
CA GLN A 88 0.32 4.66 -17.20
C GLN A 88 -0.58 5.88 -16.95
N ILE A 89 -1.72 5.71 -16.26
CA ILE A 89 -2.60 6.82 -15.89
C ILE A 89 -1.85 7.83 -15.01
N VAL A 90 -1.16 7.34 -13.97
CA VAL A 90 -0.35 8.18 -13.07
C VAL A 90 0.81 8.84 -13.81
N ALA A 91 1.47 8.15 -14.73
CA ALA A 91 2.55 8.73 -15.52
C ALA A 91 2.03 9.82 -16.48
N GLY A 92 0.89 9.57 -17.14
CA GLY A 92 0.25 10.51 -18.06
C GLY A 92 -0.25 11.77 -17.37
N SER A 93 -0.66 11.68 -16.09
CA SER A 93 -1.11 12.87 -15.36
C SER A 93 -0.03 13.93 -15.16
N ARG A 94 1.26 13.55 -15.22
CA ARG A 94 2.38 14.49 -15.09
C ARG A 94 2.44 15.53 -16.22
N GLN A 95 1.77 15.25 -17.35
CA GLN A 95 1.70 16.17 -18.50
C GLN A 95 0.56 17.18 -18.37
N ARG A 96 -0.30 17.04 -17.35
CA ARG A 96 -1.51 17.83 -17.16
C ARG A 96 -1.31 18.88 -16.07
N HIS A 97 -1.61 20.14 -16.38
CA HIS A 97 -1.46 21.25 -15.43
C HIS A 97 -2.61 21.32 -14.40
N ASP A 98 -3.72 20.62 -14.65
CA ASP A 98 -4.89 20.56 -13.77
C ASP A 98 -4.84 19.42 -12.75
N LEU A 99 -3.79 18.59 -12.80
CA LEU A 99 -3.60 17.45 -11.91
C LEU A 99 -2.25 17.57 -11.18
N ILE A 100 -2.25 17.31 -9.87
CA ILE A 100 -1.05 17.37 -9.04
C ILE A 100 -1.04 16.18 -8.09
N GLY A 101 0.11 15.53 -7.94
CA GLY A 101 0.34 14.56 -6.86
C GLY A 101 -0.42 13.24 -6.98
N LEU A 102 -0.84 12.84 -8.19
CA LEU A 102 -1.43 11.51 -8.41
C LEU A 102 -0.38 10.43 -8.16
N PHE A 103 -0.78 9.37 -7.47
CA PHE A 103 0.00 8.17 -7.25
C PHE A 103 -0.95 6.96 -7.14
N THR A 104 -0.40 5.76 -7.27
CA THR A 104 -1.06 4.50 -6.94
C THR A 104 -0.13 3.68 -6.07
N SER A 105 -0.68 2.94 -5.11
CA SER A 105 0.05 1.94 -4.32
C SER A 105 -0.19 0.51 -4.80
N PHE A 106 -1.02 0.33 -5.85
CA PHE A 106 -1.28 -0.98 -6.41
C PHE A 106 -0.02 -1.53 -7.10
N THR A 107 0.27 -2.80 -6.88
CA THR A 107 1.31 -3.54 -7.58
C THR A 107 0.84 -4.98 -7.81
N ALA A 108 1.20 -5.55 -8.94
CA ALA A 108 0.95 -6.97 -9.25
C ALA A 108 2.24 -7.82 -9.24
N ASN A 109 3.35 -7.28 -8.74
CA ASN A 109 4.68 -7.91 -8.81
C ASN A 109 5.16 -8.50 -7.47
N ASP A 110 4.29 -8.62 -6.47
CA ASP A 110 4.67 -9.18 -5.17
C ASP A 110 5.23 -10.60 -5.35
N PRO A 111 6.38 -10.92 -4.73
CA PRO A 111 7.00 -12.22 -4.90
C PRO A 111 6.11 -13.32 -4.28
N GLN A 112 5.61 -14.21 -5.12
CA GLN A 112 4.79 -15.34 -4.71
C GLN A 112 5.57 -16.65 -4.85
N ARG A 113 5.36 -17.57 -3.90
CA ARG A 113 5.88 -18.93 -3.97
C ARG A 113 4.73 -19.91 -4.09
N LEU A 114 4.60 -20.55 -5.25
CA LEU A 114 3.61 -21.60 -5.47
C LEU A 114 4.09 -22.91 -4.86
N VAL A 115 3.28 -23.47 -3.95
CA VAL A 115 3.51 -24.81 -3.39
C VAL A 115 2.63 -25.81 -4.14
N GLN A 116 3.24 -26.71 -4.90
CA GLN A 116 2.54 -27.78 -5.61
C GLN A 116 2.64 -29.08 -4.82
N ILE A 117 1.50 -29.65 -4.43
CA ILE A 117 1.44 -30.92 -3.71
C ILE A 117 1.26 -32.07 -4.72
N ASP A 118 2.23 -32.98 -4.77
CA ASP A 118 2.10 -34.22 -5.53
C ASP A 118 1.15 -35.19 -4.82
N ARG A 119 -0.09 -35.22 -5.29
CA ARG A 119 -1.15 -36.06 -4.72
C ARG A 119 -0.92 -37.55 -4.95
N GLN A 120 -0.28 -37.93 -6.07
CA GLN A 120 -0.03 -39.33 -6.39
C GLN A 120 1.06 -39.90 -5.48
N LYS A 121 2.15 -39.16 -5.31
CA LYS A 121 3.23 -39.54 -4.40
C LYS A 121 2.74 -39.60 -2.95
N ALA A 122 1.98 -38.60 -2.49
CA ALA A 122 1.41 -38.59 -1.14
C ALA A 122 0.56 -39.85 -0.87
N LYS A 123 -0.30 -40.23 -1.82
CA LYS A 123 -1.10 -41.46 -1.73
C LYS A 123 -0.23 -42.72 -1.72
N ALA A 124 0.81 -42.78 -2.55
CA ALA A 124 1.70 -43.93 -2.65
C ALA A 124 2.48 -44.22 -1.35
N ILE A 125 2.84 -43.17 -0.59
CA ILE A 125 3.54 -43.29 0.70
C ILE A 125 2.60 -43.26 1.91
N GLY A 126 1.28 -43.29 1.69
CA GLY A 126 0.27 -43.33 2.75
C GLY A 126 0.10 -42.02 3.54
N VAL A 127 0.56 -40.88 3.02
CA VAL A 127 0.41 -39.57 3.66
C VAL A 127 -0.89 -38.90 3.22
N PRO A 128 -1.83 -38.63 4.14
CA PRO A 128 -3.07 -37.91 3.82
C PRO A 128 -2.79 -36.46 3.39
N ILE A 129 -3.48 -36.00 2.33
CA ILE A 129 -3.37 -34.60 1.87
C ILE A 129 -3.74 -33.60 2.97
N SER A 130 -4.71 -33.95 3.82
CA SER A 130 -5.13 -33.13 4.96
C SER A 130 -3.98 -32.84 5.93
N GLN A 131 -3.11 -33.83 6.20
CA GLN A 131 -1.94 -33.64 7.06
C GLN A 131 -0.92 -32.68 6.41
N ILE A 132 -0.72 -32.78 5.09
CA ILE A 132 0.18 -31.88 4.36
C ILE A 132 -0.36 -30.44 4.41
N THR A 133 -1.65 -30.24 4.15
CA THR A 133 -2.25 -28.90 4.17
C THR A 133 -2.30 -28.31 5.57
N GLN A 134 -2.54 -29.13 6.60
CA GLN A 134 -2.50 -28.70 7.99
C GLN A 134 -1.09 -28.26 8.38
N ALA A 135 -0.08 -29.08 8.13
CA ALA A 135 1.32 -28.74 8.43
C ALA A 135 1.74 -27.43 7.73
N LEU A 136 1.42 -27.27 6.44
CA LEU A 136 1.67 -26.03 5.72
C LEU A 136 0.97 -24.82 6.35
N GLY A 137 -0.29 -24.97 6.77
CA GLY A 137 -1.05 -23.91 7.45
C GLY A 137 -0.40 -23.48 8.78
N VAL A 138 0.10 -24.43 9.56
CA VAL A 138 0.79 -24.15 10.84
C VAL A 138 2.15 -23.48 10.63
N TYR A 139 2.95 -23.95 9.67
CA TYR A 139 4.30 -23.43 9.45
C TYR A 139 4.35 -22.13 8.62
N MET A 140 3.38 -21.91 7.71
CA MET A 140 3.36 -20.73 6.83
C MET A 140 2.35 -19.67 7.27
N GLY A 141 1.43 -20.01 8.17
CA GLY A 141 0.50 -19.08 8.80
C GLY A 141 0.77 -18.97 10.30
N SER A 142 -0.18 -18.35 11.00
CA SER A 142 -0.29 -18.44 12.46
C SER A 142 -1.49 -19.34 12.78
N GLU A 143 -1.30 -20.41 13.55
CA GLU A 143 -2.41 -21.19 14.12
C GLU A 143 -2.77 -20.59 15.48
N TYR A 144 -3.96 -19.99 15.59
CA TYR A 144 -4.49 -19.57 16.87
C TYR A 144 -5.17 -20.77 17.52
N VAL A 145 -4.55 -21.31 18.57
CA VAL A 145 -5.04 -22.54 19.24
C VAL A 145 -6.03 -22.21 20.35
N ASN A 146 -5.73 -21.24 21.22
CA ASN A 146 -6.62 -20.60 22.21
C ASN A 146 -5.82 -19.57 23.05
N ASP A 147 -6.51 -18.60 23.65
CA ASP A 147 -6.08 -17.87 24.86
C ASP A 147 -6.80 -18.51 26.07
N PHE A 148 -6.07 -19.19 26.97
CA PHE A 148 -6.64 -19.93 28.11
C PHE A 148 -7.44 -19.06 29.09
#